data_AF-A0A1V5IEK1-F1
#
_entry.id   AF-A0A1V5IEK1-F1
#
_cell.length_a   1.000
_cell.length_b   1.000
_cell.length_c   1.000
_cell.angle_alpha   90.00
_cell.angle_beta   90.00
_cell.angle_gamma   90.00
#
_symmetry.space_group_name_H-M   'P 1'
#
loop_
_entity.id
_entity.type
_entity.pdbx_description
1 polymer ?
#
loop_
_entity_poly.entity_id
_entity_poly.type
_entity_poly.pdbx_seq_one_letter_code
_entity_poly.pdbx_strand_id
1 'polypeptide(L)'
;MDYFGLMKGFLLSPVETFRSVRETDLGDSLIYYLILLVINAVLSAIVGIAMVSAVWATFAGLSESLGLPLPAVAGFGVVIFAIVMIIVQFIFAFIIAAWLHLFVYLLGGRKGYLQTLKSVTFGSTPAMLLGWIPFIGFIFAIWTLILEILGIRELHEMTTGKAALAVILAMLVIAIIIIAIAALFFIAFSDIVMEMSPRQITGI
;
A
#
# COMPACT_ATOMS: atom_id res chain seq x y z
N MET A 1 -3.64 -1.32 24.99
CA MET A 1 -4.91 -1.08 24.28
C MET A 1 -5.61 -2.40 23.95
N ASP A 2 -6.94 -2.42 23.84
CA ASP A 2 -7.67 -3.55 23.26
C ASP A 2 -7.56 -3.51 21.73
N TYR A 3 -6.53 -4.17 21.19
CA TYR A 3 -6.25 -4.13 19.76
C TYR A 3 -7.32 -4.84 18.91
N PHE A 4 -7.92 -5.90 19.42
CA PHE A 4 -8.99 -6.61 18.70
C PHE A 4 -10.25 -5.75 18.63
N GLY A 5 -10.60 -5.09 19.75
CA GLY A 5 -11.68 -4.10 19.78
C GLY A 5 -11.46 -2.96 18.77
N LEU A 6 -10.22 -2.45 18.67
CA LEU A 6 -9.87 -1.43 17.67
C LEU A 6 -10.00 -1.93 16.23
N MET A 7 -9.50 -3.13 15.92
CA MET A 7 -9.64 -3.72 14.58
C MET A 7 -11.11 -3.84 14.17
N LYS A 8 -11.94 -4.38 15.06
CA LYS A 8 -13.39 -4.47 14.84
C LYS A 8 -14.02 -3.08 14.69
N GLY A 9 -13.60 -2.14 15.53
CA GLY A 9 -14.04 -0.75 15.49
C GLY A 9 -13.76 -0.07 14.14
N PHE A 10 -12.55 -0.15 13.61
CA PHE A 10 -12.23 0.44 12.31
C PHE A 10 -12.94 -0.24 11.13
N LEU A 11 -13.31 -1.50 11.26
CA LEU A 11 -14.10 -2.20 10.24
C LEU A 11 -15.59 -1.81 10.28
N LEU A 12 -16.16 -1.59 11.47
CA LEU A 12 -17.62 -1.51 11.64
C LEU A 12 -18.14 -0.14 12.14
N SER A 13 -17.34 0.61 12.87
CA SER A 13 -17.71 1.88 13.50
C SER A 13 -16.52 2.87 13.51
N PRO A 14 -16.00 3.23 12.32
CA PRO A 14 -14.73 3.91 12.23
C PRO A 14 -14.72 5.34 12.78
N VAL A 15 -15.85 6.05 12.72
CA VAL A 15 -15.95 7.43 13.21
C VAL A 15 -15.76 7.47 14.72
N GLU A 16 -16.48 6.60 15.43
CA GLU A 16 -16.39 6.43 16.88
C GLU A 16 -15.00 5.95 17.29
N THR A 17 -14.42 5.04 16.50
CA THR A 17 -13.09 4.47 16.77
C THR A 17 -11.99 5.50 16.56
N PHE A 18 -12.04 6.34 15.52
CA PHE A 18 -11.09 7.44 15.36
C PHE A 18 -11.17 8.45 16.50
N ARG A 19 -12.38 8.75 17.00
CA ARG A 19 -12.56 9.62 18.15
C ARG A 19 -11.93 9.04 19.43
N SER A 20 -12.05 7.74 19.64
CA SER A 20 -11.50 7.09 20.84
C SER A 20 -9.97 7.05 20.87
N VAL A 21 -9.30 7.07 19.70
CA VAL A 21 -7.82 7.06 19.60
C VAL A 21 -7.20 8.46 19.43
N ARG A 22 -7.99 9.53 19.55
CA ARG A 22 -7.50 10.91 19.36
C ARG A 22 -6.34 11.25 20.30
N GLU A 23 -6.45 10.84 21.56
CA GLU A 23 -5.46 11.11 22.62
C GLU A 23 -4.44 9.97 22.81
N THR A 24 -4.51 8.90 22.00
CA THR A 24 -3.51 7.83 21.99
C THR A 24 -2.10 8.38 21.76
N ASP A 25 -1.09 7.92 22.48
CA ASP A 25 0.27 8.33 22.21
C ASP A 25 0.81 7.71 20.89
N LEU A 26 1.96 8.18 20.43
CA LEU A 26 2.58 7.69 19.20
C LEU A 26 3.02 6.22 19.33
N GLY A 27 3.55 5.81 20.48
CA GLY A 27 4.06 4.45 20.68
C GLY A 27 2.95 3.43 20.50
N ASP A 28 1.82 3.63 21.15
CA ASP A 28 0.67 2.73 21.03
C ASP A 28 0.08 2.70 19.61
N SER A 29 0.06 3.84 18.91
CA SER A 29 -0.35 3.89 17.49
C SER A 29 0.58 3.07 16.58
N LEU A 30 1.89 3.12 16.83
CA LEU A 30 2.88 2.39 16.05
C LEU A 30 2.89 0.90 16.39
N ILE A 31 2.67 0.53 17.66
CA ILE A 31 2.52 -0.87 18.06
C ILE A 31 1.29 -1.47 17.37
N TYR A 32 0.16 -0.76 17.38
CA TYR A 32 -1.03 -1.20 16.66
C TYR A 32 -0.75 -1.42 15.17
N TYR A 33 -0.08 -0.47 14.53
CA TYR A 33 0.28 -0.59 13.11
C TYR A 33 1.22 -1.75 12.85
N LEU A 34 2.23 -1.97 13.71
CA LEU A 34 3.15 -3.09 13.58
C LEU A 34 2.43 -4.44 13.69
N ILE A 35 1.44 -4.55 14.60
CA ILE A 35 0.58 -5.74 14.69
C ILE A 35 -0.16 -5.96 13.37
N LEU A 36 -0.76 -4.91 12.79
CA LEU A 36 -1.43 -5.00 11.49
C LEU A 36 -0.47 -5.44 10.37
N LEU A 37 0.76 -4.90 10.33
CA LEU A 37 1.77 -5.27 9.33
C LEU A 37 2.17 -6.74 9.45
N VAL A 38 2.38 -7.24 10.67
CA VAL A 38 2.72 -8.66 10.89
C VAL A 38 1.57 -9.56 10.46
N ILE A 39 0.32 -9.23 10.82
CA ILE A 39 -0.87 -9.98 10.38
C ILE A 39 -0.93 -10.00 8.84
N ASN A 40 -0.81 -8.82 8.21
CA ASN A 40 -0.85 -8.70 6.76
C ASN A 40 0.24 -9.53 6.07
N ALA A 41 1.48 -9.46 6.57
CA ALA A 41 2.62 -10.19 6.02
C ALA A 41 2.42 -11.70 6.12
N VAL A 42 1.93 -12.21 7.25
CA VAL A 42 1.65 -13.64 7.44
C VAL A 42 0.55 -14.10 6.49
N LEU A 43 -0.58 -13.38 6.43
CA LEU A 43 -1.71 -13.75 5.56
C LEU A 43 -1.32 -13.69 4.08
N SER A 44 -0.59 -12.65 3.67
CA SER A 44 -0.08 -12.51 2.30
C SER A 44 0.93 -13.60 1.95
N ALA A 45 1.82 -13.98 2.87
CA ALA A 45 2.78 -15.07 2.65
C ALA A 45 2.08 -16.42 2.48
N ILE A 46 1.07 -16.72 3.29
CA ILE A 46 0.29 -17.97 3.19
C ILE A 46 -0.36 -18.06 1.80
N VAL A 47 -1.05 -17.01 1.36
CA VAL A 47 -1.69 -16.99 0.03
C VAL A 47 -0.65 -17.01 -1.09
N GLY A 48 0.44 -16.25 -0.94
CA GLY A 48 1.52 -16.22 -1.91
C GLY A 48 2.15 -17.60 -2.12
N ILE A 49 2.45 -18.32 -1.03
CA ILE A 49 2.98 -19.69 -1.10
C ILE A 49 1.98 -20.63 -1.77
N ALA A 50 0.69 -20.57 -1.39
CA ALA A 50 -0.34 -21.42 -1.98
C ALA A 50 -0.49 -21.18 -3.49
N MET A 51 -0.51 -19.91 -3.91
CA MET A 51 -0.62 -19.52 -5.33
C MET A 51 0.63 -19.93 -6.12
N VAL A 52 1.83 -19.63 -5.60
CA VAL A 52 3.10 -20.02 -6.24
C VAL A 52 3.18 -21.54 -6.36
N SER A 53 2.76 -22.29 -5.33
CA SER A 53 2.77 -23.75 -5.37
C SER A 53 1.80 -24.32 -6.41
N ALA A 54 0.60 -23.75 -6.54
CA ALA A 54 -0.39 -24.19 -7.53
C ALA A 54 0.06 -23.89 -8.97
N VAL A 55 0.61 -22.69 -9.21
CA VAL A 55 1.21 -22.32 -10.50
C VAL A 55 2.40 -23.20 -10.81
N TRP A 56 3.28 -23.42 -9.82
CA TRP A 56 4.46 -24.27 -9.96
C TRP A 56 4.09 -25.71 -10.30
N ALA A 57 3.11 -26.31 -9.62
CA ALA A 57 2.65 -27.67 -9.91
C ALA A 57 2.09 -27.79 -11.33
N THR A 58 1.33 -26.80 -11.78
CA THR A 58 0.80 -26.75 -13.15
C THR A 58 1.94 -26.64 -14.17
N PHE A 59 2.89 -25.73 -13.91
CA PHE A 59 4.07 -25.54 -14.76
C PHE A 59 4.95 -26.80 -14.79
N ALA A 60 5.10 -27.48 -13.65
CA ALA A 60 5.88 -28.69 -13.53
C ALA A 60 5.29 -29.84 -14.36
N GLY A 61 3.97 -30.05 -14.29
CA GLY A 61 3.28 -31.04 -15.12
C GLY A 61 3.42 -30.75 -16.62
N LEU A 62 3.32 -29.47 -17.02
CA LEU A 62 3.55 -29.05 -18.40
C LEU A 62 5.00 -29.28 -18.84
N SER A 63 5.99 -28.88 -18.04
CA SER A 63 7.40 -29.10 -18.39
C SER A 63 7.75 -30.58 -18.48
N GLU A 64 7.18 -31.43 -17.61
CA GLU A 64 7.37 -32.88 -17.67
C GLU A 64 6.81 -33.44 -18.98
N SER A 65 5.59 -33.04 -19.37
CA SER A 65 4.99 -33.44 -20.65
C SER A 65 5.78 -32.97 -21.87
N LEU A 66 6.58 -31.90 -21.74
CA LEU A 66 7.41 -31.33 -22.80
C LEU A 66 8.88 -31.77 -22.73
N GLY A 67 9.27 -32.58 -21.73
CA GLY A 67 10.64 -33.03 -21.52
C GLY A 67 11.64 -31.93 -21.12
N LEU A 68 11.15 -30.83 -20.55
CA LEU A 68 11.98 -29.68 -20.16
C LEU A 68 12.42 -29.80 -18.70
N PRO A 69 13.71 -29.51 -18.37
CA PRO A 69 14.19 -29.52 -16.99
C PRO A 69 13.62 -28.35 -16.19
N LEU A 70 13.27 -28.60 -14.93
CA LEU A 70 12.74 -27.59 -14.01
C LEU A 70 13.83 -27.06 -13.05
N PRO A 71 13.91 -25.73 -12.84
CA PRO A 71 14.72 -25.16 -11.77
C PRO A 71 14.09 -25.44 -10.40
N ALA A 72 14.90 -25.60 -9.34
CA ALA A 72 14.38 -25.77 -7.98
C ALA A 72 13.84 -24.44 -7.42
N VAL A 73 12.68 -24.48 -6.73
CA VAL A 73 12.12 -23.31 -6.04
C VAL A 73 12.65 -23.26 -4.60
N ALA A 74 13.38 -22.19 -4.25
CA ALA A 74 13.89 -21.98 -2.90
C ALA A 74 12.86 -21.23 -2.02
N GLY A 75 12.24 -21.93 -1.08
CA GLY A 75 11.23 -21.36 -0.16
C GLY A 75 11.75 -20.30 0.83
N PHE A 76 13.07 -20.18 0.99
CA PHE A 76 13.69 -19.23 1.95
C PHE A 76 13.50 -17.75 1.57
N GLY A 77 13.24 -17.46 0.29
CA GLY A 77 13.03 -16.10 -0.20
C GLY A 77 11.77 -15.43 0.34
N VAL A 78 10.72 -16.20 0.65
CA VAL A 78 9.41 -15.65 1.06
C VAL A 78 9.47 -15.00 2.45
N VAL A 79 10.18 -15.61 3.40
CA VAL A 79 10.31 -15.08 4.76
C VAL A 79 11.14 -13.81 4.77
N ILE A 80 12.27 -13.79 4.05
CA ILE A 80 13.11 -12.60 3.92
C ILE A 80 12.32 -11.47 3.26
N PHE A 81 11.60 -11.77 2.18
CA PHE A 81 10.73 -10.80 1.51
C PHE A 81 9.67 -10.23 2.46
N ALA A 82 8.98 -11.07 3.23
CA ALA A 82 7.98 -10.63 4.20
C ALA A 82 8.55 -9.68 5.25
N ILE A 83 9.73 -9.98 5.80
CA ILE A 83 10.43 -9.12 6.77
C ILE A 83 10.79 -7.77 6.14
N VAL A 84 11.36 -7.78 4.93
CA VAL A 84 11.69 -6.54 4.21
C VAL A 84 10.43 -5.71 3.97
N MET A 85 9.31 -6.34 3.56
CA MET A 85 8.05 -5.64 3.31
C MET A 85 7.44 -5.03 4.57
N ILE A 86 7.60 -5.64 5.74
CA ILE A 86 7.19 -5.03 7.02
C ILE A 86 7.99 -3.75 7.27
N ILE A 87 9.32 -3.81 7.13
CA ILE A 87 10.20 -2.65 7.37
C ILE A 87 9.89 -1.52 6.38
N VAL A 88 9.75 -1.86 5.10
CA VAL A 88 9.43 -0.90 4.04
C VAL A 88 8.10 -0.20 4.33
N GLN A 89 7.03 -0.96 4.61
CA GLN A 89 5.71 -0.37 4.91
C GLN A 89 5.73 0.46 6.18
N PHE A 90 6.44 0.02 7.22
CA PHE A 90 6.59 0.78 8.45
C PHE A 90 7.21 2.15 8.20
N ILE A 91 8.29 2.22 7.42
CA ILE A 91 8.94 3.48 7.04
C ILE A 91 8.03 4.31 6.12
N PHE A 92 7.40 3.67 5.13
CA PHE A 92 6.53 4.35 4.18
C PHE A 92 5.31 5.00 4.85
N ALA A 93 4.79 4.45 5.95
CA ALA A 93 3.69 5.08 6.69
C ALA A 93 4.04 6.52 7.11
N PHE A 94 5.28 6.76 7.54
CA PHE A 94 5.73 8.11 7.91
C PHE A 94 5.81 9.04 6.69
N ILE A 95 6.34 8.53 5.57
CA ILE A 95 6.49 9.28 4.32
C ILE A 95 5.12 9.64 3.74
N ILE A 96 4.20 8.67 3.67
CA ILE A 96 2.82 8.85 3.21
C ILE A 96 2.09 9.85 4.12
N ALA A 97 2.21 9.70 5.44
CA ALA A 97 1.64 10.64 6.37
C ALA A 97 2.21 12.06 6.17
N ALA A 98 3.51 12.20 5.89
CA ALA A 98 4.13 13.52 5.72
C ALA A 98 3.65 14.17 4.42
N TRP A 99 3.59 13.39 3.36
CA TRP A 99 3.02 13.80 2.08
C TRP A 99 1.57 14.24 2.20
N LEU A 100 0.73 13.41 2.82
CA LEU A 100 -0.68 13.73 3.07
C LEU A 100 -0.82 14.97 3.98
N HIS A 101 0.05 15.10 4.99
CA HIS A 101 0.00 16.20 5.94
C HIS A 101 0.21 17.55 5.27
N LEU A 102 0.99 17.62 4.18
CA LEU A 102 1.12 18.85 3.39
C LEU A 102 -0.25 19.36 2.94
N PHE A 103 -1.07 18.50 2.33
CA PHE A 103 -2.40 18.88 1.81
C PHE A 103 -3.41 19.11 2.93
N VAL A 104 -3.34 18.31 4.00
CA VAL A 104 -4.13 18.54 5.22
C VAL A 104 -3.84 19.93 5.79
N TYR A 105 -2.57 20.31 5.87
CA TYR A 105 -2.14 21.62 6.32
C TYR A 105 -2.55 22.73 5.35
N LEU A 106 -2.43 22.55 4.03
CA LEU A 106 -2.89 23.53 3.05
C LEU A 106 -4.40 23.81 3.16
N LEU A 107 -5.20 22.80 3.52
CA LEU A 107 -6.66 22.90 3.63
C LEU A 107 -7.17 23.24 5.04
N GLY A 108 -6.26 23.53 5.97
CA GLY A 108 -6.58 24.09 7.30
C GLY A 108 -6.50 23.11 8.48
N GLY A 109 -6.07 21.87 8.28
CA GLY A 109 -5.77 20.95 9.38
C GLY A 109 -4.58 21.43 10.21
N ARG A 110 -4.75 21.56 11.53
CA ARG A 110 -3.74 22.15 12.43
C ARG A 110 -3.49 21.35 13.70
N LYS A 111 -3.97 20.10 13.79
CA LYS A 111 -3.81 19.24 14.97
C LYS A 111 -2.46 18.50 15.02
N GLY A 112 -1.55 18.85 14.11
CA GLY A 112 -0.18 18.32 14.07
C GLY A 112 -0.03 17.06 13.22
N TYR A 113 1.23 16.77 12.85
CA TYR A 113 1.60 15.63 12.00
C TYR A 113 1.16 14.28 12.59
N LEU A 114 1.27 14.11 13.91
CA LEU A 114 0.92 12.85 14.58
C LEU A 114 -0.54 12.44 14.34
N GLN A 115 -1.46 13.40 14.21
CA GLN A 115 -2.86 13.10 13.89
C GLN A 115 -3.05 12.64 12.44
N THR A 116 -2.23 13.11 11.51
CA THR A 116 -2.19 12.56 10.15
C THR A 116 -1.57 11.17 10.14
N LEU A 117 -0.47 10.96 10.87
CA LEU A 117 0.14 9.64 10.99
C LEU A 117 -0.82 8.61 11.58
N LYS A 118 -1.57 8.97 12.63
CA LYS A 118 -2.64 8.13 13.19
C LYS A 118 -3.71 7.80 12.17
N SER A 119 -4.12 8.78 11.34
CA SER A 119 -5.07 8.55 10.25
C SER A 119 -4.56 7.45 9.31
N VAL A 120 -3.28 7.53 8.93
CA VAL A 120 -2.62 6.53 8.08
C VAL A 120 -2.52 5.17 8.75
N THR A 121 -2.01 5.12 9.98
CA THR A 121 -1.73 3.85 10.66
C THR A 121 -3.01 3.12 11.05
N PHE A 122 -3.97 3.82 11.66
CA PHE A 122 -5.25 3.22 12.03
C PHE A 122 -6.16 3.01 10.82
N GLY A 123 -6.15 3.94 9.85
CA GLY A 123 -6.94 3.85 8.63
C GLY A 123 -6.54 2.68 7.73
N SER A 124 -5.28 2.24 7.79
CA SER A 124 -4.77 1.07 7.07
C SER A 124 -5.41 -0.27 7.47
N THR A 125 -6.16 -0.33 8.58
CA THR A 125 -6.74 -1.57 9.14
C THR A 125 -7.42 -2.48 8.11
N PRO A 126 -8.31 -2.00 7.22
CA PRO A 126 -9.00 -2.86 6.27
C PRO A 126 -8.07 -3.52 5.27
N ALA A 127 -7.18 -2.75 4.65
CA ALA A 127 -6.22 -3.28 3.68
C ALA A 127 -5.25 -4.26 4.37
N MET A 128 -4.81 -3.98 5.59
CA MET A 128 -3.91 -4.86 6.31
C MET A 128 -4.57 -6.20 6.66
N LEU A 129 -5.83 -6.18 7.11
CA LEU A 129 -6.53 -7.39 7.52
C LEU A 129 -7.12 -8.19 6.36
N LEU A 130 -7.54 -7.53 5.28
CA LEU A 130 -8.40 -8.14 4.26
C LEU A 130 -7.95 -7.82 2.81
N GLY A 131 -6.97 -6.93 2.62
CA GLY A 131 -6.49 -6.55 1.29
C GLY A 131 -5.70 -7.63 0.55
N TRP A 132 -5.20 -8.65 1.27
CA TRP A 132 -4.48 -9.79 0.69
C TRP A 132 -5.37 -10.77 -0.05
N ILE A 133 -6.71 -10.66 0.09
CA ILE A 133 -7.64 -11.61 -0.52
C ILE A 133 -7.65 -11.41 -2.04
N PRO A 134 -7.32 -12.45 -2.85
CA PRO A 134 -7.32 -12.35 -4.29
C PRO A 134 -8.66 -11.90 -4.86
N PHE A 135 -8.62 -11.15 -5.96
CA PHE A 135 -9.78 -10.62 -6.70
C PHE A 135 -10.65 -9.59 -5.97
N ILE A 136 -10.82 -9.66 -4.65
CA ILE A 136 -11.69 -8.75 -3.88
C ILE A 136 -10.94 -7.78 -2.96
N GLY A 137 -9.62 -7.94 -2.81
CA GLY A 137 -8.78 -7.08 -1.95
C GLY A 137 -8.91 -5.58 -2.26
N PHE A 138 -9.22 -5.22 -3.52
CA PHE A 138 -9.43 -3.83 -3.93
C PHE A 138 -10.60 -3.15 -3.19
N ILE A 139 -11.61 -3.90 -2.73
CA ILE A 139 -12.71 -3.35 -1.94
C ILE A 139 -12.19 -2.79 -0.62
N PHE A 140 -11.23 -3.47 0.00
CA PHE A 140 -10.62 -3.05 1.26
C PHE A 140 -9.60 -1.93 1.06
N ALA A 141 -9.02 -1.80 -0.13
CA ALA A 141 -8.26 -0.60 -0.50
C ALA A 141 -9.17 0.63 -0.57
N ILE A 142 -10.36 0.51 -1.19
CA ILE A 142 -11.36 1.59 -1.22
C ILE A 142 -11.83 1.92 0.21
N TRP A 143 -12.09 0.90 1.04
CA TRP A 143 -12.46 1.11 2.43
C TRP A 143 -11.37 1.83 3.24
N THR A 144 -10.11 1.47 3.00
CA THR A 144 -8.95 2.17 3.59
C THR A 144 -8.91 3.63 3.18
N LEU A 145 -9.14 3.96 1.90
CA LEU A 145 -9.24 5.35 1.44
C LEU A 145 -10.37 6.12 2.14
N ILE A 146 -11.51 5.48 2.38
CA ILE A 146 -12.61 6.08 3.15
C ILE A 146 -12.15 6.34 4.59
N LEU A 147 -11.46 5.39 5.22
CA LEU A 147 -10.92 5.58 6.57
C LEU A 147 -9.86 6.67 6.65
N GLU A 148 -9.01 6.85 5.63
CA GLU A 148 -8.08 7.99 5.60
C GLU A 148 -8.84 9.32 5.66
N ILE A 149 -9.91 9.45 4.87
CA ILE A 149 -10.75 10.66 4.86
C ILE A 149 -11.41 10.86 6.23
N LEU A 150 -11.99 9.80 6.81
CA LEU A 150 -12.62 9.86 8.13
C LEU A 150 -11.61 10.16 9.23
N GLY A 151 -10.42 9.56 9.18
CA GLY A 151 -9.33 9.80 10.11
C GLY A 151 -8.90 11.25 10.10
N ILE A 152 -8.62 11.80 8.92
CA ILE A 152 -8.30 13.23 8.79
C ILE A 152 -9.44 14.10 9.30
N ARG A 153 -10.69 13.79 8.93
CA ARG A 153 -11.87 14.54 9.38
C ARG A 153 -11.96 14.59 10.90
N GLU A 154 -11.93 13.44 11.56
CA GLU A 154 -12.14 13.34 13.00
C GLU A 154 -10.92 13.77 13.80
N LEU A 155 -9.70 13.48 13.35
CA LEU A 155 -8.47 13.76 14.09
C LEU A 155 -7.97 15.19 13.87
N HIS A 156 -8.24 15.82 12.71
CA HIS A 156 -7.96 17.23 12.47
C HIS A 156 -9.15 18.16 12.68
N GLU A 157 -10.33 17.61 13.01
CA GLU A 157 -11.59 18.37 13.15
C GLU A 157 -11.93 19.17 11.88
N MET A 158 -11.62 18.58 10.72
CA MET A 158 -11.90 19.17 9.41
C MET A 158 -13.31 18.81 8.95
N THR A 159 -13.86 19.58 8.01
CA THR A 159 -15.08 19.15 7.31
C THR A 159 -14.78 17.96 6.40
N THR A 160 -15.76 17.09 6.17
CA THR A 160 -15.61 15.93 5.27
C THR A 160 -15.09 16.34 3.89
N GLY A 161 -15.60 17.44 3.32
CA GLY A 161 -15.19 17.93 2.01
C GLY A 161 -13.71 18.34 1.96
N LYS A 162 -13.21 19.03 3.00
CA LYS A 162 -11.79 19.42 3.07
C LYS A 162 -10.89 18.20 3.29
N ALA A 163 -11.29 17.26 4.14
CA ALA A 163 -10.55 16.02 4.36
C ALA A 163 -10.46 15.17 3.07
N ALA A 164 -11.60 15.01 2.37
CA ALA A 164 -11.65 14.31 1.10
C ALA A 164 -10.77 14.99 0.04
N LEU A 165 -10.85 16.33 -0.07
CA LEU A 165 -10.02 17.08 -0.99
C LEU A 165 -8.52 16.93 -0.67
N ALA A 166 -8.13 16.91 0.60
CA ALA A 166 -6.73 16.68 0.98
C ALA A 166 -6.20 15.33 0.48
N VAL A 167 -6.97 14.26 0.71
CA VAL A 167 -6.61 12.90 0.27
C VAL A 167 -6.60 12.80 -1.26
N ILE A 168 -7.61 13.34 -1.94
CA ILE A 168 -7.69 13.34 -3.40
C ILE A 168 -6.52 14.10 -4.03
N LEU A 169 -6.20 15.29 -3.53
CA LEU A 169 -5.05 16.07 -4.03
C LEU A 169 -3.73 15.34 -3.81
N ALA A 170 -3.54 14.74 -2.62
CA ALA A 170 -2.34 13.97 -2.32
C ALA A 170 -2.14 12.81 -3.31
N MET A 171 -3.21 12.08 -3.64
CA MET A 171 -3.19 11.00 -4.64
C MET A 171 -2.98 11.52 -6.06
N LEU A 172 -3.70 12.58 -6.44
CA LEU A 172 -3.65 13.15 -7.79
C LEU A 172 -2.24 13.63 -8.13
N VAL A 173 -1.56 14.31 -7.20
CA VAL A 173 -0.19 14.79 -7.43
C VAL A 173 0.77 13.61 -7.61
N ILE A 174 0.65 12.54 -6.81
CA ILE A 174 1.44 11.33 -7.01
C ILE A 174 1.16 10.69 -8.37
N ALA A 175 -0.12 10.58 -8.77
CA ALA A 175 -0.49 10.01 -10.06
C ALA A 175 0.12 10.81 -11.23
N ILE A 176 0.09 12.14 -11.17
CA ILE A 176 0.72 13.01 -12.16
C ILE A 176 2.23 12.79 -12.22
N ILE A 177 2.90 12.69 -11.06
CA ILE A 177 4.35 12.43 -11.00
C ILE A 177 4.69 11.08 -11.64
N ILE A 178 3.94 10.03 -11.33
CA ILE A 178 4.15 8.69 -11.90
C ILE A 178 3.96 8.71 -13.42
N ILE A 179 2.89 9.34 -13.92
CA ILE A 179 2.62 9.46 -15.36
C ILE A 179 3.75 10.23 -16.06
N ALA A 180 4.23 11.33 -15.47
CA ALA A 180 5.32 12.12 -16.02
C ALA A 180 6.63 11.31 -16.09
N ILE A 181 6.99 10.59 -15.02
CA ILE A 181 8.18 9.72 -15.01
C ILE A 181 8.07 8.61 -16.05
N ALA A 182 6.90 7.95 -16.15
CA ALA A 182 6.66 6.92 -17.15
C ALA A 182 6.78 7.46 -18.58
N ALA A 183 6.26 8.67 -18.85
CA ALA A 183 6.38 9.32 -20.15
C ALA A 183 7.85 9.66 -20.49
N LEU A 184 8.61 10.19 -19.52
CA LEU A 184 10.04 10.49 -19.71
C LEU A 184 10.84 9.21 -19.98
N PHE A 185 10.56 8.14 -19.25
CA PHE A 185 11.19 6.84 -19.49
C PHE A 185 10.84 6.29 -20.86
N PHE A 186 9.58 6.39 -21.28
CA PHE A 186 9.14 5.95 -22.62
C PHE A 186 9.85 6.72 -23.74
N ILE A 187 9.97 8.04 -23.62
CA ILE A 187 10.70 8.88 -24.58
C ILE A 187 12.16 8.42 -24.66
N ALA A 188 12.87 8.36 -23.53
CA ALA A 188 14.28 7.96 -23.49
C ALA A 188 14.50 6.54 -24.05
N PHE A 189 13.60 5.60 -23.73
CA PHE A 189 13.64 4.24 -24.29
C PHE A 189 13.41 4.25 -25.80
N SER A 190 12.43 5.03 -26.29
CA SER A 190 12.14 5.13 -27.72
C SER A 190 13.32 5.70 -28.52
N ASP A 191 14.04 6.67 -27.95
CA ASP A 191 15.23 7.25 -28.58
C ASP A 191 16.34 6.20 -28.70
N ILE A 192 16.61 5.42 -27.65
CA ILE A 192 17.59 4.32 -27.67
C ILE A 192 17.23 3.28 -28.74
N VAL A 193 15.95 2.90 -28.84
CA VAL A 193 15.48 1.93 -29.85
C VAL A 193 15.64 2.49 -31.27
N MET A 194 15.37 3.78 -31.48
CA MET A 194 15.54 4.44 -32.78
C MET A 194 17.01 4.58 -33.18
N GLU A 195 17.94 4.74 -32.23
CA GLU A 195 19.38 4.71 -32.46
C GLU A 195 19.90 3.29 -32.77
N MET A 196 19.33 2.25 -32.15
CA MET A 196 19.68 0.85 -32.41
C MET A 196 19.09 0.28 -33.71
N SER A 197 18.05 0.93 -34.25
CA SER A 197 17.50 0.62 -35.57
C SER A 197 18.56 0.84 -36.65
N PRO A 198 18.89 -0.16 -37.51
CA PRO A 198 19.91 -0.02 -38.53
C PRO A 198 19.52 1.02 -39.60
N ARG A 199 19.76 2.30 -39.34
CA ARG A 199 19.66 3.35 -40.35
C ARG A 199 20.93 3.44 -41.19
N GLN A 200 21.32 2.38 -41.91
CA GLN A 200 22.29 2.46 -43.04
C GLN A 200 22.16 1.29 -44.07
N ILE A 201 20.96 0.85 -44.47
CA ILE A 201 20.83 -0.16 -45.57
C ILE A 201 20.38 0.41 -46.92
N THR A 202 19.95 1.68 -47.03
CA THR A 202 19.58 2.28 -48.34
C THR A 202 20.48 3.46 -48.72
N GLY A 203 21.78 3.24 -48.65
CA GLY A 203 22.82 4.10 -49.21
C GLY A 203 23.63 3.39 -50.30
N ILE A 204 22.99 2.49 -51.06
CA ILE A 204 23.51 1.88 -52.30
C ILE A 204 22.38 1.90 -53.33
#